data_AF-A0A8T5IDP9-F1
#
_entry.id   AF-A0A8T5IDP9-F1
#
_cell.length_a   1.000
_cell.length_b   1.000
_cell.length_c   1.000
_cell.angle_alpha   90.00
_cell.angle_beta   90.00
_cell.angle_gamma   90.00
#
_symmetry.space_group_name_H-M   'P 1'
#
loop_
_entity.id
_entity.type
_entity.pdbx_description
1 polymer ?
#
loop_
_entity_poly.entity_id
_entity_poly.type
_entity_poly.pdbx_seq_one_letter_code
_entity_poly.pdbx_strand_id
1 'polypeptide(L)'
;SLDDVRQLVKVPEHAQEFLDSFAPGSITLLMEAINEQDQRLGGNAVAIRILSHPLAKKLTECVGPITATSANLAGQAVSSDVFLAAESVGLPMNAVLAGECKGGAPSTFVQLGLSSTSLATVMREGVVPTKDVMAWRSRER
;
A
#
# COMPACT_ATOMS: atom_id res chain seq x y z
N SER A 1 -5.75 9.63 0.26
CA SER A 1 -6.88 8.97 -0.45
C SER A 1 -6.38 8.52 -1.82
N LEU A 2 -7.23 7.89 -2.66
CA LEU A 2 -6.87 7.66 -4.06
C LEU A 2 -6.74 8.97 -4.85
N ASP A 3 -7.48 10.00 -4.44
CA ASP A 3 -7.47 11.33 -5.06
C ASP A 3 -6.07 11.96 -5.01
N ASP A 4 -5.34 11.79 -3.90
CA ASP A 4 -4.01 12.34 -3.68
C ASP A 4 -2.95 11.80 -4.66
N VAL A 5 -3.21 10.67 -5.31
CA VAL A 5 -2.27 10.01 -6.24
C VAL A 5 -2.75 10.02 -7.69
N ARG A 6 -3.92 10.60 -8.00
CA ARG A 6 -4.47 10.64 -9.37
C ARG A 6 -3.60 11.36 -10.39
N GLN A 7 -2.67 12.21 -9.94
CA GLN A 7 -1.71 12.88 -10.82
C GLN A 7 -0.47 12.02 -11.11
N LEU A 8 -0.26 10.94 -10.34
CA LEU A 8 0.90 10.05 -10.45
C LEU A 8 0.56 8.77 -11.23
N VAL A 9 -0.63 8.24 -11.03
CA VAL A 9 -1.05 6.93 -11.55
C VAL A 9 -2.45 6.97 -12.16
N LYS A 10 -2.70 6.07 -13.11
CA LYS A 10 -4.04 5.80 -13.64
C LYS A 10 -4.80 4.98 -12.62
N VAL A 11 -5.80 5.60 -12.00
CA VAL A 11 -6.67 4.95 -11.01
C VAL A 11 -7.85 4.28 -11.73
N PRO A 12 -8.01 2.94 -11.68
CA PRO A 12 -9.18 2.26 -12.23
C PRO A 12 -10.49 2.77 -11.61
N GLU A 13 -11.57 2.82 -12.39
CA GLU A 13 -12.87 3.35 -11.93
C GLU A 13 -13.40 2.59 -10.71
N HIS A 14 -13.24 1.27 -10.69
CA HIS A 14 -13.67 0.38 -9.60
C HIS A 14 -12.63 0.24 -8.47
N ALA A 15 -11.52 0.98 -8.49
CA ALA A 15 -10.46 0.84 -7.49
C ALA A 15 -10.94 1.23 -6.08
N GLN A 16 -11.74 2.29 -5.97
CA GLN A 16 -12.27 2.72 -4.68
C GLN A 16 -13.24 1.65 -4.11
N GLU A 17 -14.15 1.15 -4.94
CA GLU A 17 -15.09 0.08 -4.57
C GLU A 17 -14.35 -1.21 -4.14
N PHE A 18 -13.31 -1.58 -4.90
CA PHE A 18 -12.47 -2.72 -4.57
C PHE A 18 -11.83 -2.55 -3.19
N LEU A 19 -11.20 -1.40 -2.93
CA LEU A 19 -10.56 -1.13 -1.63
C LEU A 19 -11.55 -1.13 -0.47
N ASP A 20 -12.74 -0.55 -0.67
CA ASP A 20 -13.79 -0.47 0.34
C ASP A 20 -14.41 -1.85 0.68
N SER A 21 -14.17 -2.85 -0.16
CA SER A 21 -14.60 -4.24 0.09
C SER A 21 -13.69 -4.99 1.06
N PHE A 22 -12.54 -4.42 1.43
CA PHE A 22 -11.56 -5.02 2.34
C PHE A 22 -11.25 -4.11 3.53
N ALA A 23 -10.60 -4.67 4.56
CA ALA A 23 -10.20 -3.89 5.72
C ALA A 23 -9.27 -2.72 5.30
N PRO A 24 -9.45 -1.50 5.84
CA PRO A 24 -8.64 -0.36 5.45
C PRO A 24 -7.13 -0.63 5.52
N GLY A 25 -6.43 -0.34 4.43
CA GLY A 25 -4.98 -0.54 4.32
C GLY A 25 -4.52 -1.99 4.22
N SER A 26 -5.41 -2.96 4.04
CA SER A 26 -5.05 -4.38 3.86
C SER A 26 -4.58 -4.72 2.43
N ILE A 27 -4.87 -3.86 1.46
CA ILE A 27 -4.55 -4.04 0.04
C ILE A 27 -3.49 -3.02 -0.41
N THR A 28 -2.62 -3.44 -1.33
CA THR A 28 -1.76 -2.57 -2.13
C THR A 28 -2.06 -2.82 -3.60
N LEU A 29 -2.29 -1.75 -4.36
CA LEU A 29 -2.66 -1.81 -5.77
C LEU A 29 -1.48 -1.42 -6.65
N LEU A 30 -1.07 -2.29 -7.58
CA LEU A 30 -0.18 -1.91 -8.67
C LEU A 30 -0.98 -1.10 -9.70
N MET A 31 -0.56 0.12 -9.98
CA MET A 31 -1.21 1.01 -10.93
C MET A 31 -0.21 1.52 -11.97
N GLU A 32 -0.66 1.67 -13.21
CA GLU A 32 0.15 2.29 -14.26
C GLU A 32 0.46 3.74 -13.91
N ALA A 33 1.71 4.16 -14.09
CA ALA A 33 2.08 5.55 -13.93
C ALA A 33 1.55 6.41 -15.10
N ILE A 34 1.22 7.66 -14.83
CA ILE A 34 0.81 8.62 -15.88
C ILE A 34 2.03 9.04 -16.72
N ASN A 35 3.14 9.33 -16.04
CA ASN A 35 4.46 9.53 -16.63
C ASN A 35 5.42 8.53 -15.98
N GLU A 36 6.49 8.14 -16.68
CA GLU A 36 7.53 7.28 -16.08
C GLU A 36 8.04 7.91 -14.78
N GLN A 37 7.93 7.17 -13.69
CA GLN A 37 8.44 7.58 -12.38
C GLN A 37 9.90 7.15 -12.21
N ASP A 38 10.52 7.58 -11.14
CA ASP A 38 11.84 7.08 -10.76
C ASP A 38 11.83 5.54 -10.65
N GLN A 39 12.87 4.89 -11.16
CA GLN A 39 13.00 3.43 -11.17
C GLN A 39 12.97 2.83 -9.75
N ARG A 40 13.39 3.60 -8.72
CA ARG A 40 13.28 3.20 -7.31
C ARG A 40 11.83 3.07 -6.82
N LEU A 41 10.89 3.69 -7.53
CA LEU A 41 9.45 3.65 -7.25
C LEU A 41 8.68 2.64 -8.09
N GLY A 42 9.30 2.09 -9.14
CA GLY A 42 8.70 1.13 -10.07
C GLY A 42 8.58 1.59 -11.52
N GLY A 43 9.06 2.79 -11.87
CA GLY A 43 9.10 3.26 -13.25
C GLY A 43 7.71 3.45 -13.85
N ASN A 44 7.30 2.54 -14.73
CA ASN A 44 6.02 2.59 -15.45
C ASN A 44 4.82 2.12 -14.63
N ALA A 45 5.04 1.46 -13.48
CA ALA A 45 3.97 1.01 -12.61
C ALA A 45 4.35 1.19 -11.14
N VAL A 46 3.45 1.78 -10.36
CA VAL A 46 3.70 2.16 -8.96
C VAL A 46 2.70 1.44 -8.06
N ALA A 47 3.22 0.88 -6.96
CA ALA A 47 2.40 0.24 -5.93
C ALA A 47 1.84 1.30 -4.96
N ILE A 48 0.51 1.44 -4.93
CA ILE A 48 -0.21 2.41 -4.09
C ILE A 48 -0.93 1.67 -2.96
N ARG A 49 -0.77 2.17 -1.73
CA ARG A 49 -1.49 1.71 -0.54
C ARG A 49 -2.15 2.89 0.17
N ILE A 50 -3.45 2.80 0.42
CA ILE A 50 -4.14 3.76 1.28
C ILE A 50 -3.90 3.38 2.74
N LEU A 51 -3.23 4.25 3.49
CA LEU A 51 -2.89 4.00 4.88
C LEU A 51 -4.14 4.03 5.77
N SER A 52 -4.22 3.13 6.75
CA SER A 52 -5.32 3.08 7.72
C SER A 52 -4.94 3.56 9.11
N HIS A 53 -3.65 3.51 9.47
CA HIS A 53 -3.18 3.94 10.77
C HIS A 53 -3.34 5.46 10.93
N PRO A 54 -4.00 5.97 12.00
CA PRO A 54 -4.30 7.39 12.16
C PRO A 54 -3.07 8.29 12.10
N LEU A 55 -1.96 7.87 12.73
CA LEU A 55 -0.71 8.63 12.73
C LEU A 55 -0.08 8.70 11.33
N ALA A 56 -0.17 7.60 10.57
CA ALA A 56 0.40 7.54 9.24
C ALA A 56 -0.42 8.35 8.23
N LYS A 57 -1.75 8.38 8.39
CA LYS A 57 -2.65 9.28 7.64
C LYS A 57 -2.30 10.75 7.89
N LYS A 58 -2.19 11.15 9.17
CA LYS A 58 -1.81 12.53 9.53
C LYS A 58 -0.47 12.93 8.92
N LEU A 59 0.50 12.02 8.90
CA LEU A 59 1.78 12.29 8.22
C LEU A 59 1.56 12.60 6.74
N THR A 60 0.82 11.75 6.02
CA THR A 60 0.55 11.98 4.59
C THR A 60 -0.30 13.22 4.31
N GLU A 61 -1.16 13.62 5.24
CA GLU A 61 -1.91 14.89 5.14
C GLU A 61 -0.99 16.11 5.22
N CYS A 62 0.11 16.02 5.98
CA CYS A 62 1.09 17.10 6.12
C CYS A 62 2.09 17.17 4.97
N VAL A 63 2.51 16.02 4.42
CA VAL A 63 3.66 15.94 3.48
C VAL A 63 3.30 15.43 2.08
N GLY A 64 2.05 14.99 1.87
CA GLY A 64 1.62 14.31 0.66
C GLY A 64 1.94 12.81 0.65
N PRO A 65 1.83 12.15 -0.52
CA PRO A 65 2.15 10.74 -0.67
C PRO A 65 3.59 10.42 -0.24
N ILE A 66 3.76 9.32 0.49
CA ILE A 66 5.07 8.87 0.97
C ILE A 66 5.42 7.51 0.36
N THR A 67 6.69 7.33 0.07
CA THR A 67 7.25 6.04 -0.35
C THR A 67 7.78 5.33 0.88
N ALA A 68 7.34 4.10 1.12
CA ALA A 68 7.70 3.35 2.31
C ALA A 68 7.96 1.88 2.02
N THR A 69 8.98 1.33 2.67
CA THR A 69 9.24 -0.11 2.79
C THR A 69 9.05 -0.53 4.24
N SER A 70 9.25 -1.81 4.54
CA SER A 70 9.37 -2.24 5.94
C SER A 70 10.60 -1.58 6.58
N ALA A 71 10.46 -1.16 7.84
CA ALA A 71 11.50 -0.44 8.60
C ALA A 71 12.51 -1.43 9.22
N ASN A 72 13.26 -2.11 8.36
CA ASN A 72 14.28 -3.08 8.72
C ASN A 72 15.36 -3.13 7.65
N LEU A 73 16.53 -3.65 8.01
CA LEU A 73 17.56 -3.97 7.03
C LEU A 73 17.11 -5.14 6.14
N ALA A 74 17.52 -5.10 4.87
CA ALA A 74 17.18 -6.13 3.90
C ALA A 74 17.57 -7.53 4.41
N GLY A 75 16.64 -8.48 4.32
CA GLY A 75 16.81 -9.85 4.81
C GLY A 75 16.60 -10.06 6.30
N GLN A 76 16.42 -8.99 7.09
CA GLN A 76 16.12 -9.10 8.52
C GLN A 76 14.61 -9.16 8.79
N ALA A 77 14.25 -9.69 9.96
CA ALA A 77 12.86 -9.69 10.42
C ALA A 77 12.40 -8.27 10.77
N VAL A 78 11.10 -8.02 10.59
CA VAL A 78 10.49 -6.75 10.99
C VAL A 78 10.26 -6.75 12.51
N SER A 79 10.67 -5.68 13.18
CA SER A 79 10.36 -5.46 14.60
C SER A 79 8.99 -4.80 14.76
N SER A 80 8.19 -5.27 15.72
CA SER A 80 6.98 -4.58 16.17
C SER A 80 7.25 -3.48 17.20
N ASP A 81 8.45 -3.47 17.79
CA ASP A 81 8.94 -2.38 18.63
C ASP A 81 9.56 -1.30 17.74
N VAL A 82 9.01 -0.10 17.83
CA VAL A 82 9.39 1.06 17.01
C VAL A 82 10.82 1.54 17.28
N PHE A 83 11.31 1.43 18.52
CA PHE A 83 12.64 1.86 18.89
C PHE A 83 13.70 0.87 18.41
N LEU A 84 13.42 -0.44 18.55
CA LEU A 84 14.29 -1.47 17.97
C LEU A 84 14.29 -1.39 16.43
N ALA A 85 13.15 -1.10 15.82
CA ALA A 85 13.07 -0.89 14.37
C ALA A 85 13.96 0.29 13.94
N ALA A 86 13.83 1.44 14.62
CA ALA A 86 14.62 2.65 14.33
C ALA A 86 16.12 2.42 14.53
N GLU A 87 16.51 1.77 15.63
CA GLU A 87 17.91 1.40 15.90
C GLU A 87 18.47 0.50 14.80
N SER A 88 17.70 -0.51 14.36
CA SER A 88 18.14 -1.46 13.33
C SER A 88 18.48 -0.82 11.98
N VAL A 89 17.82 0.30 11.66
CA VAL A 89 18.07 1.07 10.42
C VAL A 89 18.90 2.33 10.66
N GLY A 90 19.44 2.52 11.88
CA GLY A 90 20.29 3.65 12.23
C GLY A 90 19.57 5.01 12.20
N LEU A 91 18.26 5.05 12.43
CA LEU A 91 17.49 6.29 12.45
C LEU A 91 17.59 6.98 13.82
N PRO A 92 17.70 8.32 13.86
CA PRO A 92 17.68 9.06 15.11
C PRO A 92 16.26 9.10 15.69
N MET A 93 16.15 9.25 17.01
CA MET A 93 14.87 9.23 17.74
C MET A 93 13.84 10.28 17.28
N ASN A 94 14.30 11.43 16.77
CA ASN A 94 13.42 12.47 16.25
C ASN A 94 12.86 12.15 14.85
N ALA A 95 13.34 11.10 14.19
CA ALA A 95 12.79 10.56 12.95
C ALA A 95 11.79 9.42 13.21
N VAL A 96 11.43 9.19 14.48
CA VAL A 96 10.55 8.08 14.89
C VAL A 96 9.18 8.60 15.29
N LEU A 97 8.15 8.05 14.68
CA LEU A 97 6.76 8.24 15.09
C LEU A 97 6.33 7.04 15.93
N ALA A 98 6.28 7.21 17.25
CA ALA A 98 5.91 6.14 18.17
C ALA A 98 4.46 5.67 17.94
N GLY A 99 4.26 4.36 17.92
CA GLY A 99 2.95 3.74 17.76
C GLY A 99 3.05 2.21 17.85
N GLU A 100 1.91 1.56 18.04
CA GLU A 100 1.84 0.10 18.08
C GLU A 100 1.62 -0.45 16.67
N CYS A 101 2.54 -1.28 16.20
CA CYS A 101 2.32 -2.08 15.01
C CYS A 101 1.80 -3.45 15.44
N LYS A 102 0.58 -3.80 15.01
CA LYS A 102 0.00 -5.13 15.28
C LYS A 102 0.82 -6.29 14.71
N GLY A 103 1.78 -6.00 13.84
CA GLY A 103 2.56 -7.00 13.12
C GLY A 103 1.69 -7.86 12.21
N GLY A 104 2.23 -9.02 11.83
CA GLY A 104 1.54 -10.01 11.00
C GLY A 104 1.87 -9.89 9.51
N ALA A 105 1.03 -10.53 8.69
CA ALA A 105 1.22 -10.55 7.24
C ALA A 105 1.14 -9.12 6.67
N PRO A 106 1.97 -8.79 5.66
CA PRO A 106 1.89 -7.52 4.97
C PRO A 106 0.56 -7.36 4.22
N SER A 107 0.31 -6.19 3.64
CA SER A 107 -0.81 -6.02 2.72
C SER A 107 -0.73 -7.01 1.55
N THR A 108 -1.89 -7.43 1.07
CA THR A 108 -2.01 -8.25 -0.14
C THR A 108 -1.76 -7.36 -1.35
N PHE A 109 -0.88 -7.78 -2.23
CA PHE A 109 -0.47 -7.03 -3.41
C PHE A 109 -1.26 -7.50 -4.62
N VAL A 110 -2.02 -6.58 -5.22
CA VAL A 110 -2.98 -6.86 -6.27
C VAL A 110 -2.78 -5.90 -7.43
N GLN A 111 -2.91 -6.40 -8.65
CA GLN A 111 -3.08 -5.58 -9.85
C GLN A 111 -4.55 -5.65 -10.26
N LEU A 112 -5.20 -4.49 -10.43
CA LEU A 112 -6.53 -4.41 -11.01
C LEU A 112 -6.40 -4.06 -12.49
N GLY A 113 -7.22 -4.68 -13.33
CA GLY A 113 -7.34 -4.23 -14.71
C GLY A 113 -8.05 -2.88 -14.80
N LEU A 114 -7.89 -2.18 -15.92
CA LEU A 114 -8.45 -0.84 -16.09
C LEU A 114 -9.99 -0.85 -16.30
N SER A 115 -10.54 -1.95 -16.80
CA SER A 115 -11.98 -2.16 -16.98
C SER A 115 -12.55 -3.07 -15.89
N SER A 116 -13.81 -2.85 -15.51
CA SER A 116 -14.59 -3.71 -14.59
C SER A 116 -14.71 -5.17 -15.03
N THR A 117 -14.54 -5.45 -16.34
CA THR A 117 -14.50 -6.80 -16.90
C THR A 117 -13.15 -7.50 -16.73
N SER A 118 -12.11 -6.74 -16.38
CA SER A 118 -10.76 -7.27 -16.21
C SER A 118 -10.58 -7.85 -14.81
N LEU A 119 -9.97 -9.03 -14.73
CA LEU A 119 -9.78 -9.74 -13.47
C LEU A 119 -8.71 -9.09 -12.60
N ALA A 120 -8.93 -9.10 -11.29
CA ALA A 120 -7.88 -8.82 -10.31
C ALA A 120 -6.82 -9.94 -10.38
N THR A 121 -5.54 -9.55 -10.36
CA THR A 121 -4.41 -10.48 -10.28
C THR A 121 -3.71 -10.30 -8.96
N VAL A 122 -3.67 -11.35 -8.14
CA VAL A 122 -2.91 -11.33 -6.87
C VAL A 122 -1.44 -11.60 -7.19
N MET A 123 -0.61 -10.57 -7.00
CA MET A 123 0.84 -10.65 -7.22
C MET A 123 1.57 -11.22 -6.02
N ARG A 124 1.06 -10.94 -4.82
CA ARG A 124 1.59 -11.50 -3.56
C ARG A 124 0.47 -11.58 -2.53
N GLU A 125 0.20 -12.77 -2.03
CA GLU A 125 -0.71 -12.95 -0.91
C GLU A 125 -0.16 -12.25 0.35
N GLY A 126 -1.07 -11.68 1.13
CA GLY A 126 -0.79 -10.99 2.39
C GLY A 126 -1.92 -11.23 3.38
N VAL A 127 -2.30 -10.21 4.14
CA VAL A 127 -3.36 -10.31 5.16
C VAL A 127 -4.75 -10.63 4.58
N VAL A 128 -5.00 -10.31 3.30
CA VAL A 128 -6.21 -10.72 2.57
C VAL A 128 -5.88 -11.97 1.74
N PRO A 129 -6.54 -13.12 2.00
CA PRO A 129 -6.35 -14.34 1.23
C PRO A 129 -6.66 -14.15 -0.26
N THR A 130 -5.88 -14.83 -1.12
CA THR A 130 -6.08 -14.80 -2.58
C THR A 130 -7.50 -15.19 -2.96
N LYS A 131 -8.08 -16.20 -2.30
CA LYS A 131 -9.45 -16.64 -2.54
C LYS A 131 -10.49 -15.52 -2.36
N ASP A 132 -10.28 -14.61 -1.42
CA ASP A 132 -11.24 -13.55 -1.10
C ASP A 132 -11.10 -12.42 -2.13
N VAL A 133 -9.86 -12.11 -2.54
CA VAL A 133 -9.61 -11.19 -3.67
C VAL A 133 -10.22 -11.71 -4.96
N MET A 134 -10.01 -12.99 -5.28
CA MET A 134 -10.50 -13.60 -6.52
C MET A 134 -12.02 -13.83 -6.51
N ALA A 135 -12.65 -13.88 -5.34
CA ALA A 135 -14.10 -13.92 -5.18
C ALA A 135 -14.76 -12.55 -5.34
N TRP A 136 -14.00 -11.46 -5.21
CA TRP A 136 -14.55 -10.11 -5.38
C TRP A 136 -15.09 -9.91 -6.80
N ARG A 137 -16.23 -9.22 -6.88
CA ARG A 137 -16.88 -8.81 -8.12
C ARG A 137 -17.28 -7.35 -7.96
N SER A 138 -16.96 -6.52 -8.95
CA SER A 138 -17.46 -5.14 -8.98
C SER A 138 -18.97 -5.15 -9.05
N ARG A 139 -19.62 -4.22 -8.34
CA ARG A 139 -21.05 -3.95 -8.47
C ARG A 139 -21.29 -3.13 -9.72
N GLU A 140 -21.04 -3.70 -10.90
CA GLU A 140 -21.53 -3.12 -12.15
C GLU A 140 -22.78 -3.85 -12.65
N ARG A 141 -23.92 -3.27 -12.24
CA ARG A 141 -25.31 -3.37 -12.72
C ARG A 141 -25.98 -4.74 -12.81
#